data_AF-A0A0A8JMJ1-F1
#
_entry.id   AF-A0A0A8JMJ1-F1
#
_cell.length_a   1.000
_cell.length_b   1.000
_cell.length_c   1.000
_cell.angle_alpha   90.00
_cell.angle_beta   90.00
_cell.angle_gamma   90.00
#
_symmetry.space_group_name_H-M   'P 1'
#
loop_
_entity.id
_entity.type
_entity.pdbx_description
1 polymer ?
#
loop_
_entity_poly.entity_id
_entity_poly.type
_entity_poly.pdbx_seq_one_letter_code
_entity_poly.pdbx_strand_id
1 'polypeptide(L)'
;MKIKFVIENDVSVLKDKNFNYDYYLDSYLELFIEDSRQESLLLSTTMHNTILIALCDILIELNKNGKKQTLETFGNPNTYTFEKSSSNILITNFDKFSNQVKCKHTFNLVEFTNSYIKEITSYLNLMANTEANITEHPNYVLLKEKLNVLINVVQQL
;
A
#
# COMPACT_ATOMS: atom_id res chain seq x y z
N MET A 1 9.34 -9.57 10.20
CA MET A 1 8.36 -8.50 9.92
C MET A 1 7.14 -9.06 9.22
N LYS A 2 5.97 -8.44 9.44
CA LYS A 2 4.72 -8.71 8.74
C LYS A 2 4.02 -7.38 8.44
N ILE A 3 3.37 -7.29 7.28
CA ILE A 3 2.48 -6.18 6.91
C ILE A 3 1.07 -6.74 6.85
N LYS A 4 0.09 -5.97 7.33
CA LYS A 4 -1.32 -6.34 7.35
C LYS A 4 -2.16 -5.18 6.83
N PHE A 5 -3.06 -5.48 5.89
CA PHE A 5 -4.08 -4.54 5.43
C PHE A 5 -5.39 -4.78 6.17
N VAL A 6 -5.95 -3.75 6.77
CA VAL A 6 -7.31 -3.74 7.30
C VAL A 6 -8.11 -2.80 6.43
N ILE A 7 -8.98 -3.35 5.60
CA ILE A 7 -9.80 -2.59 4.65
C ILE A 7 -11.24 -2.64 5.13
N GLU A 8 -11.89 -1.49 5.21
CA GLU A 8 -13.30 -1.39 5.56
C GLU A 8 -14.16 -2.00 4.45
N ASN A 9 -15.02 -2.95 4.81
CA ASN A 9 -15.85 -3.74 3.88
C ASN A 9 -17.10 -2.97 3.42
N ASP A 10 -16.92 -1.79 2.82
CA ASP A 10 -18.01 -1.02 2.21
C ASP A 10 -18.16 -1.28 0.69
N VAL A 11 -17.57 -2.38 0.19
CA VAL A 11 -17.74 -2.89 -1.19
C VAL A 11 -19.23 -3.17 -1.51
N SER A 12 -20.09 -3.25 -0.49
CA SER A 12 -21.53 -3.49 -0.63
C SER A 12 -22.37 -2.25 -0.98
N VAL A 13 -21.83 -1.02 -0.87
CA VAL A 13 -22.66 0.19 -0.88
C VAL A 13 -23.09 0.64 -2.29
N LEU A 14 -22.43 0.19 -3.37
CA LEU A 14 -22.74 0.68 -4.72
C LEU A 14 -23.01 -0.39 -5.79
N LYS A 15 -23.45 -1.59 -5.40
CA LYS A 15 -24.10 -2.53 -6.35
C LYS A 15 -25.49 -2.01 -6.71
N ASP A 16 -25.57 -0.97 -7.54
CA ASP A 16 -26.85 -0.52 -8.09
C ASP A 16 -27.28 -1.47 -9.21
N LYS A 17 -28.21 -2.37 -8.88
CA LYS A 17 -28.81 -3.34 -9.81
C LYS A 17 -29.53 -2.69 -11.00
N ASN A 18 -29.82 -1.39 -10.95
CA ASN A 18 -30.53 -0.68 -12.02
C ASN A 18 -29.60 -0.07 -13.07
N PHE A 19 -28.33 0.18 -12.75
CA PHE A 19 -27.40 0.88 -13.65
C PHE A 19 -26.19 0.05 -14.09
N ASN A 20 -26.04 -1.19 -13.60
CA ASN A 20 -25.00 -2.12 -14.05
C ASN A 20 -23.56 -1.58 -13.91
N TYR A 21 -23.33 -0.71 -12.92
CA TYR A 21 -22.00 -0.21 -12.57
C TYR A 21 -21.60 -0.77 -11.20
N ASP A 22 -20.49 -1.52 -11.17
CA ASP A 22 -19.79 -1.86 -9.93
C ASP A 22 -18.88 -0.68 -9.57
N TYR A 23 -19.39 0.30 -8.84
CA TYR A 23 -18.51 1.33 -8.30
C TYR A 23 -17.71 0.75 -7.14
N TYR A 24 -16.46 0.39 -7.41
CA TYR A 24 -15.46 0.19 -6.36
C TYR A 24 -15.12 1.57 -5.77
N LEU A 25 -15.93 2.03 -4.81
CA LEU A 25 -15.54 3.16 -3.98
C LEU A 25 -14.27 2.77 -3.24
N ASP A 26 -13.22 3.54 -3.47
CA ASP A 26 -11.98 3.49 -2.73
C ASP A 26 -12.31 3.56 -1.23
N SER A 27 -12.20 2.42 -0.53
CA SER A 27 -12.58 2.25 0.88
C SER A 27 -11.45 2.67 1.83
N TYR A 28 -11.79 2.82 3.11
CA TYR A 28 -10.80 3.06 4.16
C TYR A 28 -9.84 1.87 4.30
N LEU A 29 -8.54 2.17 4.41
CA LEU A 29 -7.45 1.21 4.64
C LEU A 29 -6.64 1.68 5.83
N GLU A 30 -6.28 0.74 6.70
CA GLU A 30 -5.19 0.84 7.65
C GLU A 30 -4.11 -0.17 7.30
N LEU A 31 -2.87 0.32 7.22
CA LEU A 31 -1.69 -0.51 7.00
C LEU A 31 -0.93 -0.64 8.32
N PHE A 32 -0.93 -1.85 8.87
CA PHE A 32 -0.18 -2.19 10.08
C PHE A 32 1.12 -2.89 9.74
N ILE A 33 2.15 -2.62 10.54
CA ILE A 33 3.41 -3.35 10.53
C ILE A 33 3.59 -4.01 11.88
N GLU A 34 3.92 -5.30 11.84
CA GLU A 34 4.35 -6.06 13.00
C GLU A 34 5.85 -6.39 12.87
N ASP A 35 6.64 -5.86 13.80
CA ASP A 35 8.06 -6.19 13.95
C ASP A 35 8.37 -6.52 15.41
N SER A 36 9.12 -7.59 15.64
CA SER A 36 9.53 -8.01 17.00
C SER A 36 8.39 -8.09 18.03
N ARG A 37 7.19 -8.53 17.59
CA ARG A 37 5.93 -8.65 18.37
C ARG A 37 5.27 -7.32 18.78
N GLN A 38 5.67 -6.21 18.19
CA GLN A 38 4.96 -4.93 18.32
C GLN A 38 4.24 -4.62 17.00
N GLU A 39 2.92 -4.47 17.08
CA GLU A 39 2.10 -3.98 15.98
C GLU A 39 2.02 -2.45 16.07
N SER A 40 2.21 -1.79 14.93
CA SER A 40 2.09 -0.33 14.82
C SER A 40 1.36 0.03 13.53
N LEU A 41 0.50 1.05 13.62
CA LEU A 41 -0.12 1.64 12.45
C LEU A 41 0.94 2.44 11.68
N LEU A 42 1.21 2.06 10.43
CA LEU A 42 2.09 2.84 9.56
C LEU A 42 1.34 4.03 8.99
N LEU A 43 0.21 3.76 8.33
CA LEU A 43 -0.62 4.77 7.68
C LEU A 43 -2.07 4.31 7.60
N SER A 44 -2.96 5.27 7.42
CA SER A 44 -4.34 5.03 7.01
C SER A 44 -4.67 5.86 5.78
N THR A 45 -5.75 5.51 5.07
CA THR A 45 -6.26 6.33 3.97
C THR A 45 -7.71 6.01 3.68
N THR A 46 -8.46 6.96 3.11
CA THR A 46 -9.79 6.71 2.51
C THR A 46 -9.72 6.36 1.02
N MET A 47 -8.54 6.15 0.44
CA MET A 47 -8.37 5.79 -0.97
C MET A 47 -7.37 4.63 -1.14
N HIS A 48 -7.80 3.42 -0.72
CA HIS A 48 -6.87 2.29 -0.61
C HIS A 48 -6.21 1.89 -1.93
N ASN A 49 -6.93 1.81 -3.06
CA ASN A 49 -6.32 1.37 -4.33
C ASN A 49 -5.22 2.34 -4.76
N THR A 50 -5.51 3.64 -4.68
CA THR A 50 -4.55 4.69 -5.02
C THR A 50 -3.29 4.57 -4.18
N ILE A 51 -3.42 4.36 -2.88
CA ILE A 51 -2.27 4.23 -1.97
C ILE A 51 -1.53 2.91 -2.16
N LEU A 52 -2.21 1.80 -2.43
CA LEU A 52 -1.55 0.54 -2.72
C LEU A 52 -0.74 0.62 -4.04
N ILE A 53 -1.30 1.21 -5.09
CA ILE A 53 -0.56 1.46 -6.35
C ILE A 53 0.66 2.35 -6.10
N ALA A 54 0.47 3.46 -5.38
CA ALA A 54 1.57 4.38 -5.06
C ALA A 54 2.67 3.71 -4.23
N LEU A 55 2.32 2.87 -3.26
CA LEU A 55 3.31 2.11 -2.48
C LEU A 55 4.11 1.13 -3.36
N CYS A 56 3.48 0.45 -4.33
CA CYS A 56 4.21 -0.35 -5.31
C CYS A 56 5.25 0.50 -6.06
N ASP A 57 4.85 1.65 -6.59
CA ASP A 57 5.75 2.55 -7.33
C ASP A 57 6.90 3.06 -6.44
N ILE A 58 6.61 3.43 -5.19
CA ILE A 58 7.61 3.86 -4.22
C ILE A 58 8.64 2.76 -3.97
N LEU A 59 8.18 1.53 -3.73
CA LEU A 59 9.07 0.40 -3.48
C LEU A 59 9.88 0.01 -4.72
N ILE A 60 9.31 0.11 -5.92
CA ILE A 60 10.04 -0.09 -7.18
C ILE A 60 11.20 0.91 -7.29
N GLU A 61 10.91 2.21 -7.11
CA GLU A 61 11.92 3.27 -7.23
C GLU A 61 13.01 3.13 -6.16
N LEU A 62 12.64 2.91 -4.91
CA LEU A 62 13.61 2.72 -3.82
C LEU A 62 14.54 1.52 -4.05
N ASN A 63 14.00 0.40 -4.54
CA ASN A 63 14.82 -0.77 -4.82
C ASN A 63 15.72 -0.58 -6.05
N LYS A 64 15.25 0.10 -7.10
CA LYS A 64 16.04 0.33 -8.33
C LYS A 64 17.15 1.38 -8.17
N ASN A 65 16.83 2.53 -7.60
CA ASN A 65 17.71 3.70 -7.64
C ASN A 65 17.88 4.40 -6.29
N GLY A 66 17.19 3.94 -5.23
CA GLY A 66 17.28 4.51 -3.89
C GLY A 66 16.70 5.93 -3.78
N LYS A 67 16.01 6.43 -4.82
CA LYS A 67 15.45 7.78 -4.84
C LYS A 67 14.38 7.91 -3.76
N LYS A 68 14.55 8.92 -2.91
CA LYS A 68 13.56 9.31 -1.92
C LYS A 68 12.22 9.60 -2.57
N GLN A 69 11.15 9.06 -1.98
CA GLN A 69 9.78 9.27 -2.44
C GLN A 69 8.93 9.88 -1.34
N THR A 70 7.86 10.55 -1.76
CA THR A 70 6.87 11.15 -0.88
C THR A 70 5.50 10.57 -1.21
N LEU A 71 4.70 10.30 -0.19
CA LEU A 71 3.34 9.84 -0.28
C LEU A 71 2.44 10.75 0.55
N GLU A 72 1.42 11.32 -0.10
CA GLU A 72 0.32 11.98 0.58
C GLU A 72 -0.85 11.01 0.67
N THR A 73 -1.40 10.84 1.87
CA THR A 73 -2.57 9.98 2.09
C THR A 73 -3.86 10.80 2.06
N PHE A 74 -4.95 10.16 1.63
CA PHE A 74 -6.28 10.76 1.62
C PHE A 74 -7.00 10.51 2.94
N GLY A 75 -7.75 11.49 3.43
CA GLY A 75 -8.55 11.35 4.66
C GLY A 75 -7.76 11.53 5.97
N ASN A 76 -6.47 11.83 5.91
CA ASN A 76 -5.70 12.30 7.06
C ASN A 76 -4.67 13.37 6.64
N PRO A 77 -4.24 14.26 7.55
CA PRO A 77 -3.33 15.35 7.23
C PRO A 77 -1.85 14.95 7.36
N ASN A 78 -1.49 13.71 7.06
CA ASN A 78 -0.10 13.25 7.16
C ASN A 78 0.56 13.16 5.79
N THR A 79 1.87 13.38 5.77
CA THR A 79 2.73 13.15 4.61
C THR A 79 3.84 12.20 5.01
N TYR A 80 4.12 11.22 4.16
CA TYR A 80 5.11 10.19 4.42
C TYR A 80 6.27 10.35 3.45
N THR A 81 7.50 10.25 3.95
CA THR A 81 8.66 10.10 3.08
C THR A 81 9.29 8.74 3.28
N PHE A 82 9.69 8.12 2.17
CA PHE A 82 10.37 6.84 2.15
C PHE A 82 11.76 7.05 1.56
N GLU A 83 12.78 6.63 2.30
CA GLU A 83 14.18 6.85 1.94
C GLU A 83 14.99 5.58 2.16
N LYS A 84 15.85 5.23 1.21
CA LYS A 84 16.78 4.11 1.35
C LYS A 84 18.03 4.60 2.09
N SER A 85 18.37 3.95 3.19
CA SER A 85 19.61 4.17 3.94
C SER A 85 20.34 2.84 4.09
N SER A 86 21.41 2.65 3.31
CA SER A 86 22.11 1.37 3.18
C SER A 86 21.15 0.23 2.78
N SER A 87 21.01 -0.80 3.62
CA SER A 87 20.08 -1.93 3.43
C SER A 87 18.67 -1.67 3.97
N ASN A 88 18.43 -0.48 4.52
CA ASN A 88 17.21 -0.17 5.26
C ASN A 88 16.32 0.82 4.50
N ILE A 89 15.03 0.77 4.82
CA ILE A 89 14.05 1.79 4.48
C ILE A 89 13.75 2.62 5.73
N LEU A 90 13.90 3.94 5.62
CA LEU A 90 13.48 4.91 6.62
C LEU A 90 12.15 5.52 6.15
N ILE A 91 11.11 5.34 6.96
CA ILE A 91 9.78 5.91 6.72
C ILE A 91 9.54 6.98 7.77
N THR A 92 9.33 8.22 7.34
CA THR A 92 9.06 9.35 8.24
C THR A 92 7.65 9.89 7.98
N ASN A 93 6.84 9.99 9.02
CA ASN A 93 5.52 10.59 9.00
C ASN A 93 5.61 12.04 9.51
N PHE A 94 5.11 12.97 8.71
CA PHE A 94 4.99 14.39 9.02
C PHE A 94 3.53 14.79 9.17
N ASP A 95 3.24 15.61 10.16
CA ASP A 95 2.01 16.39 10.20
C ASP A 95 2.06 17.49 9.11
N LYS A 96 1.12 17.50 8.17
CA LYS A 96 1.13 18.47 7.05
C LYS A 96 0.97 19.91 7.52
N PHE A 97 0.26 20.16 8.62
CA PHE A 97 -0.02 21.51 9.11
C PHE A 97 1.13 22.10 9.90
N SER A 98 1.73 21.31 10.80
CA SER A 98 2.83 21.76 11.66
C SER A 98 4.21 21.45 11.11
N ASN A 99 4.31 20.64 10.05
CA ASN A 99 5.54 20.10 9.48
C ASN A 99 6.42 19.37 10.53
N GLN A 100 5.81 18.92 11.62
CA GLN A 100 6.49 18.18 12.68
C GLN A 100 6.52 16.69 12.37
N VAL A 101 7.63 16.05 12.71
CA VAL A 101 7.76 14.59 12.62
C VAL A 101 6.89 13.95 13.70
N LYS A 102 5.89 13.16 13.30
CA LYS A 102 5.06 12.37 14.23
C LYS A 102 5.73 11.07 14.62
N CYS A 103 6.27 10.34 13.64
CA CYS A 103 6.97 9.08 13.89
C CYS A 103 8.01 8.81 12.80
N LYS A 104 8.98 7.94 13.16
CA LYS A 104 9.97 7.38 12.25
C LYS A 104 10.01 5.88 12.43
N HIS A 105 10.01 5.15 11.32
CA HIS A 105 10.20 3.72 11.30
C HIS A 105 11.41 3.36 10.44
N THR A 106 12.20 2.39 10.89
CA THR A 106 13.34 1.87 10.13
C THR A 106 13.22 0.37 10.04
N PHE A 107 13.27 -0.17 8.83
CA PHE A 107 13.18 -1.59 8.57
C PHE A 107 14.24 -2.02 7.55
N ASN A 108 14.55 -3.31 7.47
CA ASN A 108 15.28 -3.84 6.33
C ASN A 108 14.41 -3.67 5.06
N LEU A 109 14.98 -3.07 4.00
CA LEU A 109 14.24 -2.74 2.77
C LEU A 109 13.71 -3.99 2.06
N VAL A 110 14.54 -5.03 1.95
CA VAL A 110 14.18 -6.26 1.24
C VAL A 110 13.10 -7.02 2.02
N GLU A 111 13.25 -7.15 3.34
CA GLU A 111 12.23 -7.78 4.17
C GLU A 111 10.90 -7.02 4.15
N PHE A 112 10.95 -5.68 4.13
CA PHE A 112 9.76 -4.82 4.08
C PHE A 112 9.02 -5.04 2.77
N THR A 113 9.78 -4.98 1.66
CA THR A 113 9.24 -5.16 0.32
C THR A 113 8.64 -6.55 0.14
N ASN A 114 9.32 -7.60 0.62
CA ASN A 114 8.80 -8.97 0.58
C ASN A 114 7.53 -9.16 1.43
N SER A 115 7.47 -8.54 2.61
CA SER A 115 6.27 -8.57 3.46
C SER A 115 5.10 -7.87 2.79
N TYR A 116 5.35 -6.75 2.12
CA TYR A 116 4.35 -6.02 1.35
C TYR A 116 3.86 -6.84 0.16
N ILE A 117 4.77 -7.41 -0.65
CA ILE A 117 4.46 -8.31 -1.79
C ILE A 117 3.55 -9.45 -1.33
N LYS A 118 3.84 -10.07 -0.19
CA LYS A 118 3.03 -11.17 0.35
C LYS A 118 1.61 -10.71 0.68
N GLU A 119 1.47 -9.60 1.39
CA GLU A 119 0.15 -9.10 1.81
C GLU A 119 -0.69 -8.63 0.63
N ILE A 120 -0.11 -7.87 -0.30
CA ILE A 120 -0.83 -7.41 -1.50
C ILE A 120 -1.22 -8.56 -2.43
N THR A 121 -0.41 -9.62 -2.52
CA THR A 121 -0.78 -10.85 -3.24
C THR A 121 -1.98 -11.52 -2.59
N SER A 122 -1.97 -11.63 -1.25
CA SER A 122 -3.09 -12.19 -0.49
C SER A 122 -4.38 -11.38 -0.71
N TYR A 123 -4.27 -10.06 -0.68
CA TYR A 123 -5.38 -9.14 -0.93
C TYR A 123 -5.95 -9.27 -2.35
N LEU A 124 -5.11 -9.24 -3.39
CA LEU A 124 -5.54 -9.43 -4.78
C LEU A 124 -6.24 -10.79 -5.00
N ASN A 125 -5.74 -11.86 -4.35
CA ASN A 125 -6.36 -13.18 -4.41
C ASN A 125 -7.73 -13.19 -3.71
N LEU A 126 -7.86 -12.55 -2.55
CA LEU A 126 -9.13 -12.45 -1.84
C LEU A 126 -10.19 -11.72 -2.67
N MET A 127 -9.82 -10.60 -3.29
CA MET A 127 -10.71 -9.85 -4.18
C MET A 127 -11.20 -10.71 -5.35
N ALA A 128 -10.28 -11.37 -6.06
CA ALA A 128 -10.59 -12.24 -7.20
C ALA A 128 -11.53 -13.41 -6.84
N ASN A 129 -11.48 -13.88 -5.59
CA ASN A 129 -12.34 -14.95 -5.10
C ASN A 129 -13.71 -14.47 -4.58
N THR A 130 -13.86 -13.17 -4.33
CA THR A 130 -15.06 -12.60 -3.69
C THR A 130 -15.94 -11.85 -4.68
N GLU A 131 -15.34 -11.11 -5.62
CA GLU A 131 -16.06 -10.25 -6.55
C GLU A 131 -15.97 -10.77 -7.98
N ALA A 132 -17.14 -10.97 -8.62
CA ALA A 132 -17.19 -11.34 -10.03
C ALA A 132 -16.60 -10.22 -10.89
N ASN A 133 -15.84 -10.56 -11.92
CA ASN A 133 -15.25 -9.64 -12.90
C ASN A 133 -14.23 -8.62 -12.35
N ILE A 134 -13.86 -8.65 -11.05
CA ILE A 134 -12.83 -7.74 -10.51
C ILE A 134 -11.50 -7.83 -11.25
N THR A 135 -11.19 -8.99 -11.84
CA THR A 135 -9.96 -9.21 -12.61
C THR A 135 -9.89 -8.39 -13.90
N GLU A 136 -11.02 -7.89 -14.38
CA GLU A 136 -11.14 -7.01 -15.54
C GLU A 136 -11.14 -5.53 -15.14
N HIS A 137 -11.27 -5.22 -13.84
CA HIS A 137 -11.33 -3.85 -13.35
C HIS A 137 -9.95 -3.15 -13.52
N PRO A 138 -9.89 -1.92 -14.06
CA PRO A 138 -8.63 -1.25 -14.39
C PRO A 138 -7.65 -1.13 -13.21
N ASN A 139 -8.15 -0.79 -12.01
CA ASN A 139 -7.28 -0.67 -10.82
C ASN A 139 -6.69 -2.02 -10.40
N TYR A 140 -7.45 -3.12 -10.54
CA TYR A 140 -6.95 -4.45 -10.23
C TYR A 140 -5.83 -4.86 -11.20
N VAL A 141 -6.08 -4.65 -12.50
CA VAL A 141 -5.10 -4.93 -13.57
C VAL A 141 -3.82 -4.15 -13.32
N LEU A 142 -3.94 -2.84 -13.12
CA LEU A 142 -2.80 -1.95 -12.86
C LEU A 142 -2.03 -2.37 -11.61
N LEU A 143 -2.73 -2.66 -10.49
CA LEU A 143 -2.08 -3.08 -9.26
C LEU A 143 -1.33 -4.41 -9.43
N LYS A 144 -1.91 -5.36 -10.16
CA LYS A 144 -1.28 -6.64 -10.50
C LYS A 144 -0.04 -6.47 -11.38
N GLU A 145 -0.10 -5.61 -12.39
CA GLU A 145 1.06 -5.29 -13.24
C GLU A 145 2.20 -4.67 -12.43
N LYS A 146 1.89 -3.68 -11.58
CA LYS A 146 2.87 -3.04 -10.70
C LYS A 146 3.48 -4.02 -9.70
N LEU A 147 2.67 -4.91 -9.13
CA LEU A 147 3.16 -5.98 -8.26
C LEU A 147 4.15 -6.89 -8.99
N ASN A 148 3.85 -7.30 -10.23
CA ASN A 148 4.77 -8.12 -11.02
C ASN A 148 6.10 -7.40 -11.27
N VAL A 149 6.06 -6.09 -11.58
CA VAL A 149 7.27 -5.29 -11.72
C VAL A 149 8.06 -5.26 -10.40
N LEU A 150 7.39 -5.04 -9.27
CA LEU A 150 8.03 -5.01 -7.96
C LEU A 150 8.70 -6.35 -7.62
N ILE A 151 8.02 -7.48 -7.85
CA ILE A 151 8.57 -8.83 -7.65
C ILE A 151 9.86 -9.01 -8.46
N ASN A 152 9.83 -8.65 -9.76
CA ASN A 152 11.00 -8.78 -10.63
C ASN A 152 12.18 -7.92 -10.16
N VAL A 153 11.91 -6.70 -9.67
CA VAL A 153 12.94 -5.82 -9.13
C VAL A 153 13.60 -6.45 -7.89
N VAL A 154 12.82 -7.03 -6.99
CA VAL A 154 13.36 -7.61 -5.75
C VAL A 154 14.11 -8.91 -6.01
N GLN A 155 13.69 -9.72 -6.98
CA GLN A 155 14.37 -10.97 -7.35
C GLN A 155 15.73 -10.75 -8.02
N GLN A 156 16.02 -9.55 -8.50
CA GLN A 156 17.28 -9.18 -9.15
C GLN A 156 18.32 -8.57 -8.19
N LEU A 157 17.97 -8.36 -6.91
CA LEU A 157 18.84 -7.82 -5.85
C LEU A 157 19.57 -8.93 -5.08
#